data_AF-A0AAU4RKR2-F1
#
_entry.id   AF-A0AAU4RKR2-F1
#
_cell.length_a   1.000
_cell.length_b   1.000
_cell.length_c   1.000
_cell.angle_alpha   90.00
_cell.angle_beta   90.00
_cell.angle_gamma   90.00
#
_symmetry.space_group_name_H-M   'P 1'
#
loop_
_entity.id
_entity.type
_entity.pdbx_description
1 polymer ?
#
loop_
_entity_poly.entity_id
_entity_poly.type
_entity_poly.pdbx_seq_one_letter_code
_entity_poly.pdbx_strand_id
1 'polypeptide(L)'
;MRRTTSPLSLILLGLGTFLLVLAPLLAWYVTPRAAVNPIDIDTTAVYSGTGSYFDTAEIETVHDRRITVTQQVRGDVEDSERSGRAVWDVTTTVDTDDSLPAADPHDALEFFPNRWVTDRRTNEPVHCCRENPYFEGDAYLKFPFDVRRHSYQWWDNSLGSTVTLRYAGTRKVQGYTGYRFTGTVAPTRIDTRLVPGSIVKRPNRPQVLAEEWYSNHGIELVVDQRTGRVVYAQVGPRRTLRAPGAKKDAVVLLDSRKLAFTEDTQKDQVELAKDESGQLRMVSETLPIGAAVTGFVLATVGSVLVARGRKRPETSGTSGTTLTM
;
A
#
# COMPACT_ATOMS: atom_id res chain seq x y z
N MET A 1 13.13 56.70 33.27
CA MET A 1 13.51 55.88 32.09
C MET A 1 12.34 54.97 31.71
N ARG A 2 11.62 55.28 30.62
CA ARG A 2 10.56 54.40 30.08
C ARG A 2 11.24 53.14 29.52
N ARG A 3 11.12 52.00 30.20
CA ARG A 3 11.49 50.71 29.60
C ARG A 3 10.31 50.27 28.75
N THR A 4 10.41 50.49 27.44
CA THR A 4 9.48 49.97 26.45
C THR A 4 9.64 48.45 26.37
N THR A 5 8.54 47.73 26.13
CA THR A 5 8.56 46.30 25.82
C THR A 5 9.56 46.06 24.69
N SER A 6 10.60 45.25 24.93
CA SER A 6 11.66 45.03 23.95
C SER A 6 11.08 44.38 22.68
N PRO A 7 11.41 44.85 21.45
CA PRO A 7 10.94 44.23 20.21
C PRO A 7 11.20 42.72 20.17
N LEU A 8 12.34 42.28 20.72
CA LEU A 8 12.68 40.86 20.85
C LEU A 8 11.64 40.07 21.65
N SER A 9 11.10 40.65 22.73
CA SER A 9 10.11 39.96 23.57
C SER A 9 8.76 39.76 22.84
N LEU A 10 8.38 40.71 21.98
CA LEU A 10 7.19 40.60 21.14
C LEU A 10 7.40 39.62 19.98
N ILE A 11 8.59 39.60 19.38
CA ILE A 11 8.95 38.63 18.33
C ILE A 11 8.92 37.20 18.88
N LEU A 12 9.53 36.96 20.04
CA LEU A 12 9.55 35.65 20.69
C LEU A 12 8.14 35.18 21.07
N LEU A 13 7.33 36.07 21.64
CA LEU A 13 5.94 35.76 21.97
C LEU A 13 5.11 35.46 20.72
N GLY A 14 5.21 36.31 19.69
CA GLY A 14 4.46 36.15 18.44
C GLY A 14 4.84 34.86 17.70
N LEU A 15 6.14 34.57 17.58
CA LEU A 15 6.63 33.32 16.98
C LEU A 15 6.21 32.10 17.80
N GLY A 16 6.28 32.19 19.13
CA GLY A 16 5.83 31.12 20.02
C GLY A 16 4.36 30.80 19.85
N THR A 17 3.51 31.82 19.88
CA THR A 17 2.07 31.67 19.64
C THR A 17 1.77 31.15 18.23
N PHE A 18 2.47 31.64 17.20
CA PHE A 18 2.32 31.14 15.83
C PHE A 18 2.62 29.64 15.74
N LEU A 19 3.73 29.17 16.30
CA LEU A 19 4.10 27.75 16.29
C LEU A 19 3.11 26.89 17.09
N LEU A 20 2.56 27.40 18.19
CA LEU A 20 1.51 26.72 18.95
C LEU A 20 0.20 26.56 18.17
N VAL A 21 -0.12 27.49 17.26
CA VAL A 21 -1.27 27.37 16.34
C VAL A 21 -0.93 26.46 15.16
N LEU A 22 0.31 26.53 14.65
CA LEU A 22 0.77 25.71 13.54
C LEU A 22 0.80 24.22 13.88
N ALA A 23 1.20 23.84 15.09
CA ALA A 23 1.27 22.45 15.54
C ALA A 23 -0.06 21.66 15.36
N PRO A 24 -1.20 22.11 15.92
CA PRO A 24 -2.48 21.43 15.71
C PRO A 24 -2.96 21.52 14.26
N LEU A 25 -2.62 22.58 13.52
CA LEU A 25 -2.93 22.68 12.09
C LEU A 25 -2.20 21.58 11.29
N LEU A 26 -0.91 21.37 11.56
CA LEU A 26 -0.13 20.29 10.91
C LEU A 26 -0.69 18.91 11.26
N ALA A 27 -0.97 18.65 12.53
CA ALA A 27 -1.45 17.35 13.00
C ALA A 27 -2.88 17.02 12.50
N TRP A 28 -3.82 17.97 12.60
CA TRP A 28 -5.24 17.69 12.35
C TRP A 28 -5.72 18.10 10.96
N TYR A 29 -5.06 19.06 10.30
CA TYR A 29 -5.47 19.54 8.99
C TYR A 29 -4.58 19.02 7.86
N VAL A 30 -3.25 19.12 8.01
CA VAL A 30 -2.31 18.77 6.94
C VAL A 30 -2.08 17.27 6.85
N THR A 31 -1.84 16.60 7.97
CA THR A 31 -1.55 15.15 7.99
C THR A 31 -2.62 14.30 7.30
N PRO A 32 -3.92 14.45 7.59
CA PRO A 32 -4.96 13.64 6.93
C PRO A 32 -5.12 13.91 5.43
N ARG A 33 -4.57 15.03 4.94
CA ARG A 33 -4.58 15.42 3.52
C ARG A 33 -3.31 14.97 2.79
N ALA A 34 -2.21 14.79 3.50
CA ALA A 34 -0.95 14.28 2.97
C ALA A 34 -0.92 12.74 2.92
N ALA A 35 -1.56 12.06 3.89
CA ALA A 35 -1.64 10.60 3.95
C ALA A 35 -2.76 10.06 3.03
N VAL A 36 -2.58 10.23 1.72
CA VAL A 36 -3.50 9.73 0.70
C VAL A 36 -2.75 8.96 -0.37
N ASN A 37 -3.41 7.95 -0.94
CA ASN A 37 -2.89 7.22 -2.09
C ASN A 37 -2.69 8.19 -3.27
N PRO A 38 -1.49 8.19 -3.87
CA PRO A 38 -1.18 8.99 -5.06
C PRO A 38 -1.99 8.49 -6.27
N ILE A 39 -2.23 9.41 -7.21
CA ILE A 39 -3.00 9.14 -8.43
C ILE A 39 -2.12 9.16 -9.69
N ASP A 40 -0.86 9.58 -9.53
CA ASP A 40 0.17 9.79 -10.53
C ASP A 40 1.35 8.83 -10.29
N ILE A 41 1.05 7.54 -10.19
CA ILE A 41 2.07 6.49 -10.03
C ILE A 41 2.33 5.76 -11.34
N ASP A 42 3.57 5.35 -11.52
CA ASP A 42 3.97 4.33 -12.49
C ASP A 42 5.02 3.47 -11.80
N THR A 43 4.64 2.27 -11.39
CA THR A 43 5.51 1.37 -10.64
C THR A 43 5.45 -0.02 -11.24
N THR A 44 6.60 -0.69 -11.27
CA THR A 44 6.71 -2.06 -11.77
C THR A 44 7.31 -2.94 -10.67
N ALA A 45 6.67 -4.08 -10.42
CA ALA A 45 7.14 -5.10 -9.52
C ALA A 45 7.36 -6.40 -10.31
N VAL A 46 8.55 -6.98 -10.19
CA VAL A 46 8.93 -8.21 -10.88
C VAL A 46 9.08 -9.32 -9.86
N TYR A 47 8.40 -10.44 -10.11
CA TYR A 47 8.58 -11.69 -9.39
C TYR A 47 9.35 -12.66 -10.27
N SER A 48 10.20 -13.48 -9.66
CA SER A 48 10.87 -14.56 -10.36
C SER A 48 10.87 -15.84 -9.54
N GLY A 49 10.86 -16.96 -10.23
CA GLY A 49 11.01 -18.29 -9.65
C GLY A 49 11.04 -19.37 -10.71
N THR A 50 10.96 -20.61 -10.27
CA THR A 50 10.93 -21.79 -11.14
C THR A 50 9.59 -22.51 -10.95
N GLY A 51 9.06 -23.08 -12.03
CA GLY A 51 7.79 -23.79 -12.01
C GLY A 51 7.56 -24.63 -13.24
N SER A 52 6.32 -25.08 -13.37
CA SER A 52 5.79 -25.78 -14.54
C SER A 52 4.69 -24.93 -15.17
N TYR A 53 4.56 -24.98 -16.49
CA TYR A 53 3.46 -24.35 -17.21
C TYR A 53 3.05 -25.22 -18.40
N PHE A 54 1.85 -25.00 -18.91
CA PHE A 54 1.40 -25.68 -20.13
C PHE A 54 1.90 -24.93 -21.37
N ASP A 55 2.77 -25.56 -22.13
CA ASP A 55 3.27 -25.04 -23.40
C ASP A 55 2.26 -25.35 -24.52
N THR A 56 1.78 -24.32 -25.21
CA THR A 56 0.76 -24.46 -26.25
C THR A 56 1.34 -24.89 -27.60
N ALA A 57 2.64 -24.70 -27.83
CA ALA A 57 3.33 -25.17 -29.03
C ALA A 57 3.64 -26.67 -28.94
N GLU A 58 4.07 -27.12 -27.76
CA GLU A 58 4.34 -28.55 -27.50
C GLU A 58 3.07 -29.33 -27.09
N ILE A 59 2.01 -28.63 -26.66
CA ILE A 59 0.75 -29.21 -26.15
C ILE A 59 1.02 -30.12 -24.94
N GLU A 60 1.97 -29.74 -24.10
CA GLU A 60 2.34 -30.48 -22.89
C GLU A 60 2.73 -29.54 -21.73
N THR A 61 2.71 -30.07 -20.51
CA THR A 61 3.23 -29.34 -19.36
C THR A 61 4.75 -29.49 -19.33
N VAL A 62 5.47 -28.39 -19.51
CA VAL A 62 6.91 -28.33 -19.31
C VAL A 62 7.22 -28.04 -17.84
N HIS A 63 8.36 -28.55 -17.37
CA HIS A 63 8.76 -28.52 -15.97
C HIS A 63 10.09 -27.80 -15.76
N ASP A 64 10.31 -27.35 -14.53
CA ASP A 64 11.56 -26.74 -14.06
C ASP A 64 12.03 -25.57 -14.94
N ARG A 65 11.08 -24.77 -15.43
CA ARG A 65 11.34 -23.56 -16.21
C ARG A 65 11.28 -22.31 -15.35
N ARG A 66 12.06 -21.31 -15.72
CA ARG A 66 11.98 -19.99 -15.11
C ARG A 66 10.68 -19.32 -15.53
N ILE A 67 10.00 -18.72 -14.54
CA ILE A 67 8.76 -17.98 -14.72
C ILE A 67 8.99 -16.61 -14.11
N THR A 68 8.66 -15.58 -14.86
CA THR A 68 8.72 -14.19 -14.41
C THR A 68 7.31 -13.63 -14.42
N VAL A 69 6.94 -12.92 -13.36
CA VAL A 69 5.67 -12.20 -13.30
C VAL A 69 5.97 -10.73 -13.22
N THR A 70 5.47 -9.95 -14.18
CA THR A 70 5.63 -8.50 -14.17
C THR A 70 4.28 -7.86 -13.84
N GLN A 71 4.24 -7.10 -12.77
CA GLN A 71 3.07 -6.32 -12.38
C GLN A 71 3.38 -4.84 -12.52
N GLN A 72 2.73 -4.18 -13.47
CA GLN A 72 2.81 -2.73 -13.64
C GLN A 72 1.53 -2.07 -13.13
N VAL A 73 1.69 -1.03 -12.32
CA VAL A 73 0.60 -0.24 -11.75
C VAL A 73 0.77 1.19 -12.23
N ARG A 74 -0.22 1.67 -12.99
CA ARG A 74 -0.25 3.02 -13.52
C ARG A 74 -1.50 3.75 -13.06
N GLY A 75 -1.34 4.96 -12.54
CA GLY A 75 -2.47 5.81 -12.20
C GLY A 75 -3.13 6.45 -13.42
N ASP A 76 -4.45 6.36 -13.50
CA ASP A 76 -5.27 7.15 -14.42
C ASP A 76 -5.60 8.49 -13.75
N VAL A 77 -4.75 9.49 -14.00
CA VAL A 77 -4.86 10.82 -13.38
C VAL A 77 -6.18 11.49 -13.75
N GLU A 78 -6.63 11.37 -15.01
CA GLU A 78 -7.85 12.00 -15.48
C GLU A 78 -9.09 11.43 -14.77
N ASP A 79 -9.24 10.10 -14.76
CA ASP A 79 -10.38 9.46 -14.10
C ASP A 79 -10.30 9.63 -12.57
N SER A 80 -9.09 9.69 -12.01
CA SER A 80 -8.86 9.95 -10.57
C SER A 80 -9.26 11.37 -10.16
N GLU A 81 -8.87 12.39 -10.92
CA GLU A 81 -9.26 13.79 -10.68
C GLU A 81 -10.76 13.99 -10.84
N ARG A 82 -11.36 13.38 -11.86
CA ARG A 82 -12.81 13.48 -12.13
C ARG A 82 -13.65 12.82 -11.04
N SER A 83 -13.20 11.68 -10.50
CA SER A 83 -13.94 10.90 -9.50
C SER A 83 -13.59 11.24 -8.05
N GLY A 84 -12.44 11.87 -7.82
CA GLY A 84 -11.85 12.05 -6.48
C GLY A 84 -11.32 10.75 -5.86
N ARG A 85 -11.21 9.66 -6.63
CA ARG A 85 -10.75 8.33 -6.21
C ARG A 85 -9.34 8.05 -6.73
N ALA A 86 -8.68 7.02 -6.20
CA ALA A 86 -7.48 6.48 -6.83
C ALA A 86 -7.92 5.42 -7.85
N VAL A 87 -7.75 5.74 -9.14
CA VAL A 87 -8.01 4.84 -10.27
C VAL A 87 -6.66 4.37 -10.78
N TRP A 88 -6.37 3.08 -10.62
CA TRP A 88 -5.11 2.47 -11.03
C TRP A 88 -5.36 1.36 -12.05
N ASP A 89 -4.73 1.48 -13.21
CA ASP A 89 -4.67 0.43 -14.21
C ASP A 89 -3.47 -0.48 -13.90
N VAL A 90 -3.77 -1.74 -13.61
CA VAL A 90 -2.82 -2.77 -13.19
C VAL A 90 -2.73 -3.84 -14.25
N THR A 91 -1.58 -3.94 -14.91
CA THR A 91 -1.30 -5.03 -15.85
C THR A 91 -0.41 -6.06 -15.17
N THR A 92 -0.83 -7.32 -15.18
CA THR A 92 0.00 -8.44 -14.70
C THR A 92 0.26 -9.39 -15.85
N THR A 93 1.53 -9.65 -16.15
CA THR A 93 1.97 -10.63 -17.15
C THR A 93 2.69 -11.78 -16.47
N VAL A 94 2.49 -12.99 -16.99
CA VAL A 94 3.26 -14.18 -16.62
C VAL A 94 4.02 -14.62 -17.86
N ASP A 95 5.34 -14.64 -17.76
CA ASP A 95 6.23 -14.78 -18.90
C ASP A 95 7.27 -15.89 -18.68
N THR A 96 7.75 -16.46 -19.79
CA THR A 96 8.89 -17.38 -19.84
C THR A 96 10.13 -16.65 -20.32
N ASP A 97 11.28 -17.31 -20.30
CA ASP A 97 12.52 -16.71 -20.81
C ASP A 97 12.45 -16.38 -22.31
N ASP A 98 11.64 -17.11 -23.08
CA ASP A 98 11.48 -16.91 -24.51
C ASP A 98 10.55 -15.73 -24.83
N SER A 99 9.64 -15.40 -23.91
CA SER A 99 8.68 -14.30 -24.06
C SER A 99 9.11 -13.01 -23.36
N LEU A 100 10.29 -12.95 -22.73
CA LEU A 100 10.75 -11.78 -21.95
C LEU A 100 11.71 -10.86 -22.72
N PRO A 101 11.55 -9.52 -22.60
CA PRO A 101 10.31 -8.85 -22.18
C PRO A 101 9.22 -9.06 -23.24
N ALA A 102 7.97 -9.25 -22.82
CA ALA A 102 6.87 -9.42 -23.76
C ALA A 102 6.77 -8.16 -24.62
N ALA A 103 7.08 -8.29 -25.92
CA ALA A 103 6.95 -7.19 -26.87
C ALA A 103 5.48 -6.99 -27.24
N ASP A 104 4.69 -8.06 -27.23
CA ASP A 104 3.25 -8.08 -27.44
C ASP A 104 2.53 -8.81 -26.28
N PRO A 105 1.35 -8.35 -25.83
CA PRO A 105 0.54 -9.06 -24.82
C PRO A 105 0.25 -10.53 -25.13
N HIS A 106 0.26 -10.94 -26.42
CA HIS A 106 0.04 -12.33 -26.84
C HIS A 106 1.26 -13.23 -26.63
N ASP A 107 2.45 -12.66 -26.40
CA ASP A 107 3.67 -13.43 -26.13
C ASP A 107 3.66 -13.99 -24.70
N ALA A 108 2.95 -13.32 -23.78
CA ALA A 108 2.85 -13.74 -22.39
C ALA A 108 2.00 -15.02 -22.24
N LEU A 109 2.38 -15.91 -21.32
CA LEU A 109 1.57 -17.08 -20.95
C LEU A 109 0.20 -16.66 -20.40
N GLU A 110 0.20 -15.60 -19.59
CA GLU A 110 -1.01 -14.99 -19.06
C GLU A 110 -0.87 -13.47 -19.05
N PHE A 111 -1.95 -12.77 -19.44
CA PHE A 111 -2.02 -11.32 -19.47
C PHE A 111 -3.33 -10.85 -18.83
N PHE A 112 -3.25 -10.11 -17.71
CA PHE A 112 -4.41 -9.63 -16.96
C PHE A 112 -4.38 -8.10 -16.84
N PRO A 113 -5.15 -7.39 -17.68
CA PRO A 113 -5.42 -5.97 -17.48
C PRO A 113 -6.54 -5.82 -16.45
N ASN A 114 -6.27 -5.08 -15.38
CA ASN A 114 -7.24 -4.77 -14.35
C ASN A 114 -7.31 -3.26 -14.13
N ARG A 115 -8.47 -2.77 -13.72
CA ARG A 115 -8.70 -1.39 -13.29
C ARG A 115 -9.25 -1.40 -11.88
N TRP A 116 -8.46 -0.85 -10.97
CA TRP A 116 -8.70 -0.88 -9.53
C TRP A 116 -9.07 0.51 -9.06
N VAL A 117 -10.16 0.62 -8.30
CA VAL A 117 -10.73 1.90 -7.90
C VAL A 117 -10.94 1.93 -6.40
N THR A 118 -10.34 2.93 -5.74
CA THR A 118 -10.19 2.91 -4.29
C THR A 118 -10.39 4.28 -3.66
N ASP A 119 -10.85 4.31 -2.41
CA ASP A 119 -10.79 5.51 -1.61
C ASP A 119 -9.33 5.83 -1.28
N ARG A 120 -8.90 7.04 -1.61
CA ARG A 120 -7.50 7.44 -1.47
C ARG A 120 -7.02 7.45 -0.03
N ARG A 121 -7.92 7.61 0.94
CA ARG A 121 -7.57 7.80 2.35
C ARG A 121 -7.74 6.50 3.15
N THR A 122 -8.82 5.76 2.90
CA THR A 122 -9.12 4.52 3.64
C THR A 122 -8.55 3.27 2.99
N ASN A 123 -8.21 3.32 1.69
CA ASN A 123 -7.86 2.14 0.89
C ASN A 123 -9.04 1.15 0.77
N GLU A 124 -10.28 1.60 0.92
CA GLU A 124 -11.47 0.76 0.68
C GLU A 124 -11.78 0.67 -0.82
N PRO A 125 -12.22 -0.49 -1.33
CA PRO A 125 -12.72 -0.62 -2.71
C PRO A 125 -13.90 0.32 -2.99
N VAL A 126 -13.94 0.89 -4.19
CA VAL A 126 -15.04 1.76 -4.65
C VAL A 126 -15.49 1.36 -6.05
N HIS A 127 -16.71 0.84 -6.16
CA HIS A 127 -17.24 0.28 -7.40
C HIS A 127 -17.77 1.35 -8.38
N CYS A 128 -16.87 2.09 -9.02
CA CYS A 128 -17.18 3.08 -10.06
C CYS A 128 -16.20 2.98 -11.24
N CYS A 129 -16.28 3.96 -12.15
CA CYS A 129 -15.12 4.35 -12.97
C CYS A 129 -14.59 3.24 -13.90
N ARG A 130 -15.48 2.33 -14.33
CA ARG A 130 -15.17 1.14 -15.15
C ARG A 130 -14.22 0.16 -14.45
N GLU A 131 -14.32 0.05 -13.12
CA GLU A 131 -13.68 -1.00 -12.34
C GLU A 131 -13.87 -2.37 -13.02
N ASN A 132 -12.76 -3.09 -13.18
CA ASN A 132 -12.77 -4.44 -13.72
C ASN A 132 -11.47 -5.17 -13.32
N PRO A 133 -11.55 -6.34 -12.66
CA PRO A 133 -12.75 -6.98 -12.14
C PRO A 133 -13.30 -6.26 -10.91
N TYR A 134 -14.52 -6.61 -10.53
CA TYR A 134 -15.03 -6.32 -9.18
C TYR A 134 -14.12 -6.96 -8.13
N PHE A 135 -13.80 -6.25 -7.04
CA PHE A 135 -12.95 -6.76 -5.97
C PHE A 135 -13.41 -6.32 -4.58
N GLU A 136 -13.07 -7.10 -3.56
CA GLU A 136 -13.40 -6.81 -2.15
C GLU A 136 -12.18 -7.01 -1.25
N GLY A 137 -12.32 -6.63 0.02
CA GLY A 137 -11.32 -6.89 1.06
C GLY A 137 -10.71 -5.63 1.65
N ASP A 138 -9.95 -5.84 2.73
CA ASP A 138 -9.27 -4.78 3.47
C ASP A 138 -7.95 -4.38 2.80
N ALA A 139 -7.32 -5.36 2.15
CA ALA A 139 -6.03 -5.23 1.52
C ALA A 139 -6.08 -5.91 0.16
N TYR A 140 -5.32 -5.34 -0.74
CA TYR A 140 -5.11 -5.82 -2.09
C TYR A 140 -3.71 -5.30 -2.46
N LEU A 141 -3.31 -5.16 -3.72
CA LEU A 141 -2.06 -4.51 -4.20
C LEU A 141 -1.21 -3.75 -3.13
N LYS A 142 -1.81 -2.86 -2.33
CA LYS A 142 -1.30 -2.45 -1.01
C LYS A 142 -2.27 -2.70 0.17
N PHE A 143 -1.72 -2.69 1.37
CA PHE A 143 -2.48 -2.63 2.63
C PHE A 143 -2.92 -1.19 2.91
N PRO A 144 -3.93 -0.99 3.79
CA PRO A 144 -4.26 0.33 4.31
C PRO A 144 -3.07 0.99 5.02
N PHE A 145 -3.10 2.31 5.14
CA PHE A 145 -2.16 3.05 5.97
C PHE A 145 -2.23 2.60 7.43
N ASP A 146 -1.14 2.78 8.17
CA ASP A 146 -1.02 2.40 9.58
C ASP A 146 -1.44 0.95 9.86
N VAL A 147 -0.82 0.03 9.11
CA VAL A 147 -1.03 -1.42 9.21
C VAL A 147 -0.91 -1.88 10.67
N ARG A 148 -1.88 -2.67 11.10
CA ARG A 148 -2.00 -3.20 12.45
C ARG A 148 -1.68 -4.70 12.48
N ARG A 149 -1.42 -5.22 13.68
CA ARG A 149 -1.07 -6.64 13.89
C ARG A 149 -2.31 -7.52 14.03
N HIS A 150 -3.15 -7.56 13.00
CA HIS A 150 -4.32 -8.43 12.92
C HIS A 150 -4.42 -9.12 11.57
N SER A 151 -5.38 -10.03 11.39
CA SER A 151 -5.62 -10.63 10.07
C SER A 151 -6.30 -9.63 9.12
N TYR A 152 -5.98 -9.68 7.84
CA TYR A 152 -6.59 -8.87 6.79
C TYR A 152 -7.25 -9.77 5.74
N GLN A 153 -8.37 -9.33 5.17
CA GLN A 153 -8.92 -9.94 3.96
C GLN A 153 -8.18 -9.41 2.74
N TRP A 154 -7.38 -10.28 2.11
CA TRP A 154 -6.58 -9.98 0.94
C TRP A 154 -7.31 -10.40 -0.34
N TRP A 155 -7.50 -9.50 -1.30
CA TRP A 155 -8.03 -9.87 -2.60
C TRP A 155 -7.03 -10.68 -3.43
N ASP A 156 -7.39 -11.91 -3.81
CA ASP A 156 -6.62 -12.72 -4.76
C ASP A 156 -7.33 -12.73 -6.12
N ASN A 157 -6.74 -12.05 -7.11
CA ASN A 157 -7.29 -11.97 -8.48
C ASN A 157 -7.48 -13.33 -9.15
N SER A 158 -6.60 -14.30 -8.87
CA SER A 158 -6.71 -15.63 -9.48
C SER A 158 -7.83 -16.45 -8.84
N LEU A 159 -8.11 -16.22 -7.56
CA LEU A 159 -9.24 -16.82 -6.87
C LEU A 159 -10.57 -16.13 -7.21
N GLY A 160 -10.54 -14.83 -7.50
CA GLY A 160 -11.74 -13.99 -7.62
C GLY A 160 -12.46 -13.80 -6.28
N SER A 161 -11.73 -13.89 -5.17
CA SER A 161 -12.27 -13.76 -3.81
C SER A 161 -11.20 -13.35 -2.81
N THR A 162 -11.61 -13.14 -1.55
CA THR A 162 -10.70 -12.76 -0.46
C THR A 162 -10.07 -13.98 0.22
N VAL A 163 -8.82 -13.80 0.65
CA VAL A 163 -8.03 -14.77 1.42
C VAL A 163 -7.63 -14.12 2.72
N THR A 164 -7.86 -14.80 3.84
CA THR A 164 -7.42 -14.28 5.15
C THR A 164 -5.91 -14.41 5.30
N LEU A 165 -5.18 -13.29 5.28
CA LEU A 165 -3.77 -13.23 5.62
C LEU A 165 -3.60 -12.97 7.12
N ARG A 166 -2.86 -13.85 7.80
CA ARG A 166 -2.61 -13.77 9.24
C ARG A 166 -1.27 -13.09 9.52
N TYR A 167 -1.22 -12.22 10.52
CA TYR A 167 0.04 -11.64 10.99
C TYR A 167 0.96 -12.73 11.54
N ALA A 168 2.19 -12.78 11.02
CA ALA A 168 3.20 -13.81 11.29
C ALA A 168 4.52 -13.21 11.81
N GLY A 169 4.44 -12.05 12.47
CA GLY A 169 5.59 -11.36 13.07
C GLY A 169 6.19 -10.29 12.17
N THR A 170 7.49 -10.02 12.34
CA THR A 170 8.21 -9.02 11.54
C THR A 170 9.34 -9.70 10.76
N ARG A 171 9.70 -9.15 9.61
CA ARG A 171 10.79 -9.64 8.77
C ARG A 171 11.60 -8.47 8.22
N LYS A 172 12.92 -8.64 8.15
CA LYS A 172 13.80 -7.70 7.45
C LYS A 172 13.91 -8.09 5.97
N VAL A 173 13.71 -7.10 5.11
CA VAL A 173 13.86 -7.19 3.66
C VAL A 173 14.80 -6.06 3.26
N GLN A 174 15.95 -6.37 2.64
CA GLN A 174 16.96 -5.37 2.29
C GLN A 174 17.32 -4.42 3.47
N GLY A 175 17.39 -4.96 4.68
CA GLY A 175 17.67 -4.22 5.93
C GLY A 175 16.48 -3.44 6.51
N TYR A 176 15.34 -3.35 5.82
CA TYR A 176 14.13 -2.67 6.27
C TYR A 176 13.17 -3.63 6.97
N THR A 177 12.69 -3.26 8.16
CA THR A 177 11.78 -4.11 8.96
C THR A 177 10.33 -3.84 8.58
N GLY A 178 9.62 -4.86 8.11
CA GLY A 178 8.17 -4.81 7.86
C GLY A 178 7.39 -5.88 8.62
N TYR A 179 6.07 -5.75 8.60
CA TYR A 179 5.13 -6.71 9.15
C TYR A 179 4.88 -7.85 8.17
N ARG A 180 5.05 -9.09 8.63
CA ARG A 180 4.92 -10.28 7.83
C ARG A 180 3.50 -10.82 7.94
N PHE A 181 2.88 -11.13 6.83
CA PHE A 181 1.56 -11.74 6.74
C PHE A 181 1.62 -12.99 5.88
N THR A 182 0.89 -14.04 6.27
CA THR A 182 0.88 -15.31 5.54
C THR A 182 -0.53 -15.86 5.36
N GLY A 183 -0.76 -16.52 4.23
CA GLY A 183 -2.01 -17.22 3.94
C GLY A 183 -1.81 -18.33 2.91
N THR A 184 -2.87 -19.10 2.66
CA THR A 184 -2.87 -20.20 1.68
C THR A 184 -4.25 -20.28 1.05
N VAL A 185 -4.31 -20.77 -0.19
CA VAL A 185 -5.58 -21.03 -0.87
C VAL A 185 -5.67 -22.52 -1.18
N ALA A 186 -6.66 -23.19 -0.60
CA ALA A 186 -6.93 -24.59 -0.89
C ALA A 186 -7.47 -24.73 -2.32
N PRO A 187 -7.28 -25.90 -2.98
CA PRO A 187 -7.80 -26.15 -4.32
C PRO A 187 -9.30 -25.84 -4.43
N THR A 188 -9.61 -24.82 -5.23
CA THR A 188 -10.95 -24.28 -5.43
C THR A 188 -11.22 -24.21 -6.93
N ARG A 189 -12.42 -24.64 -7.35
CA ARG A 189 -12.86 -24.50 -8.73
C ARG A 189 -13.20 -23.03 -8.98
N ILE A 190 -12.53 -22.42 -9.95
CA ILE A 190 -12.66 -20.99 -10.26
C ILE A 190 -13.42 -20.74 -11.57
N ASP A 191 -13.31 -21.65 -12.54
CA ASP A 191 -13.95 -21.47 -13.85
C ASP A 191 -14.16 -22.81 -14.57
N THR A 192 -14.60 -22.75 -15.82
CA THR A 192 -14.62 -23.83 -16.78
C THR A 192 -14.08 -23.39 -18.14
N ARG A 193 -13.33 -24.26 -18.80
CA ARG A 193 -12.73 -23.99 -20.10
C ARG A 193 -13.03 -25.11 -21.09
N LEU A 194 -13.46 -24.74 -22.30
CA LEU A 194 -13.67 -25.70 -23.38
C LEU A 194 -12.32 -26.11 -23.97
N VAL A 195 -11.96 -27.39 -23.85
CA VAL A 195 -10.68 -27.94 -24.32
C VAL A 195 -10.88 -29.24 -25.09
N PRO A 196 -9.96 -29.60 -26.02
CA PRO A 196 -9.95 -30.92 -26.63
C PRO A 196 -9.96 -32.04 -25.59
N GLY A 197 -10.71 -33.10 -25.82
CA GLY A 197 -10.80 -34.22 -24.88
C GLY A 197 -9.46 -34.91 -24.63
N SER A 198 -8.53 -34.86 -25.59
CA SER A 198 -7.15 -35.36 -25.43
C SER A 198 -6.41 -34.72 -24.25
N ILE A 199 -6.54 -33.39 -24.09
CA ILE A 199 -5.90 -32.63 -23.00
C ILE A 199 -6.37 -33.14 -21.64
N VAL A 200 -7.66 -33.44 -21.50
CA VAL A 200 -8.25 -33.88 -20.21
C VAL A 200 -8.46 -35.39 -20.08
N LYS A 201 -7.64 -36.20 -20.77
CA LYS A 201 -7.67 -37.67 -20.69
C LYS A 201 -9.06 -38.27 -21.03
N ARG A 202 -9.69 -37.69 -22.05
CA ARG A 202 -10.99 -38.06 -22.65
C ARG A 202 -10.89 -38.03 -24.19
N PRO A 203 -9.97 -38.81 -24.81
CA PRO A 203 -9.67 -38.71 -26.25
C PRO A 203 -10.87 -38.99 -27.17
N ASN A 204 -11.86 -39.75 -26.69
CA ASN A 204 -13.08 -40.08 -27.46
C ASN A 204 -14.12 -38.94 -27.49
N ARG A 205 -13.82 -37.78 -26.91
CA ARG A 205 -14.68 -36.60 -26.92
C ARG A 205 -13.97 -35.48 -27.68
N PRO A 206 -14.58 -34.89 -28.72
CA PRO A 206 -13.93 -33.83 -29.50
C PRO A 206 -13.65 -32.60 -28.62
N GLN A 207 -14.59 -32.24 -27.76
CA GLN A 207 -14.45 -31.16 -26.79
C GLN A 207 -15.03 -31.59 -25.43
N VAL A 208 -14.42 -31.08 -24.37
CA VAL A 208 -14.84 -31.26 -22.99
C VAL A 208 -14.79 -29.90 -22.31
N LEU A 209 -15.86 -29.55 -21.60
CA LEU A 209 -15.88 -28.39 -20.73
C LEU A 209 -15.12 -28.73 -19.44
N ALA A 210 -13.80 -28.55 -19.44
CA ALA A 210 -12.96 -28.85 -18.29
C ALA A 210 -13.22 -27.86 -17.15
N GLU A 211 -13.10 -28.33 -15.91
CA GLU A 211 -13.12 -27.46 -14.73
C GLU A 211 -11.72 -26.91 -14.50
N GLU A 212 -11.63 -25.59 -14.29
CA GLU A 212 -10.38 -24.93 -13.92
C GLU A 212 -10.31 -24.76 -12.41
N TRP A 213 -9.19 -25.19 -11.84
CA TRP A 213 -8.95 -25.23 -10.40
C TRP A 213 -7.73 -24.41 -10.04
N TYR A 214 -7.86 -23.53 -9.06
CA TYR A 214 -6.80 -22.70 -8.50
C TYR A 214 -6.49 -23.09 -7.06
N SER A 215 -5.22 -23.03 -6.71
CA SER A 215 -4.71 -23.08 -5.35
C SER A 215 -3.46 -22.21 -5.25
N ASN A 216 -3.09 -21.87 -4.02
CA ASN A 216 -1.87 -21.13 -3.74
C ASN A 216 -1.13 -21.84 -2.62
N HIS A 217 0.07 -22.38 -2.93
CA HIS A 217 0.94 -23.11 -1.99
C HIS A 217 1.34 -22.27 -0.79
N GLY A 218 1.35 -20.95 -0.94
CA GLY A 218 1.64 -20.03 0.16
C GLY A 218 1.78 -18.60 -0.33
N ILE A 219 1.06 -17.70 0.33
CA ILE A 219 1.18 -16.26 0.21
C ILE A 219 2.00 -15.79 1.41
N GLU A 220 3.10 -15.08 1.16
CA GLU A 220 3.86 -14.37 2.17
C GLU A 220 4.12 -12.94 1.71
N LEU A 221 3.59 -11.98 2.47
CA LEU A 221 3.78 -10.55 2.23
C LEU A 221 4.53 -9.93 3.40
N VAL A 222 5.51 -9.07 3.12
CA VAL A 222 6.12 -8.19 4.12
C VAL A 222 5.74 -6.76 3.76
N VAL A 223 5.19 -6.05 4.73
CA VAL A 223 4.49 -4.79 4.53
C VAL A 223 5.10 -3.72 5.41
N ASP A 224 5.32 -2.54 4.85
CA ASP A 224 5.66 -1.36 5.61
C ASP A 224 4.50 -0.93 6.51
N GLN A 225 4.78 -0.70 7.80
CA GLN A 225 3.74 -0.45 8.79
C GLN A 225 2.98 0.85 8.52
N ARG A 226 3.65 1.91 8.07
CA ARG A 226 3.03 3.23 8.01
C ARG A 226 2.30 3.45 6.69
N THR A 227 2.92 3.08 5.58
CA THR A 227 2.39 3.30 4.22
C THR A 227 1.45 2.20 3.74
N GLY A 228 1.57 1.00 4.31
CA GLY A 228 0.87 -0.20 3.81
C GLY A 228 1.47 -0.79 2.53
N ARG A 229 2.63 -0.28 2.08
CA ARG A 229 3.33 -0.79 0.89
C ARG A 229 3.87 -2.19 1.13
N VAL A 230 3.72 -3.07 0.13
CA VAL A 230 4.32 -4.40 0.14
C VAL A 230 5.79 -4.28 -0.30
N VAL A 231 6.73 -4.51 0.62
CA VAL A 231 8.18 -4.46 0.36
C VAL A 231 8.75 -5.82 -0.04
N TYR A 232 8.01 -6.90 0.22
CA TYR A 232 8.30 -8.24 -0.27
C TYR A 232 6.98 -8.98 -0.50
N ALA A 233 6.87 -9.64 -1.63
CA ALA A 233 5.79 -10.57 -1.90
C ALA A 233 6.36 -11.90 -2.39
N GLN A 234 5.76 -12.98 -1.91
CA GLN A 234 5.95 -14.33 -2.40
C GLN A 234 4.60 -15.00 -2.53
N VAL A 235 4.37 -15.64 -3.67
CA VAL A 235 3.18 -16.44 -3.95
C VAL A 235 3.59 -17.78 -4.53
N GLY A 236 2.74 -18.80 -4.38
CA GLY A 236 2.94 -20.09 -5.00
C GLY A 236 1.72 -20.52 -5.81
N PRO A 237 1.39 -19.86 -6.92
CA PRO A 237 0.16 -20.14 -7.67
C PRO A 237 0.22 -21.53 -8.32
N ARG A 238 -0.93 -22.21 -8.32
CA ARG A 238 -1.14 -23.46 -9.04
C ARG A 238 -2.52 -23.46 -9.70
N ARG A 239 -2.54 -23.57 -11.03
CA ARG A 239 -3.73 -23.69 -11.88
C ARG A 239 -3.70 -25.01 -12.63
N THR A 240 -4.83 -25.70 -12.64
CA THR A 240 -4.96 -27.03 -13.24
C THR A 240 -6.31 -27.19 -13.93
N LEU A 241 -6.37 -28.09 -14.92
CA LEU A 241 -7.61 -28.52 -15.55
C LEU A 241 -7.99 -29.91 -15.06
N ARG A 242 -9.27 -30.09 -14.76
CA ARG A 242 -9.90 -31.37 -14.46
C ARG A 242 -11.00 -31.66 -15.47
N ALA A 243 -11.18 -32.93 -15.82
CA ALA A 243 -12.41 -33.34 -16.49
C ALA A 243 -13.62 -33.09 -15.55
N PRO A 244 -14.83 -32.82 -16.07
CA PRO A 244 -16.03 -32.63 -15.25
C PRO A 244 -16.19 -33.69 -14.17
N GLY A 245 -16.33 -33.26 -12.91
CA GLY A 245 -16.49 -34.13 -11.75
C GLY A 245 -15.29 -35.02 -11.40
N ALA A 246 -14.13 -34.86 -12.04
CA ALA A 246 -12.93 -35.63 -11.73
C ALA A 246 -12.26 -35.12 -10.43
N LYS A 247 -11.74 -36.05 -9.63
CA LYS A 247 -11.01 -35.73 -8.39
C LYS A 247 -9.50 -35.48 -8.59
N LYS A 248 -8.97 -35.79 -9.77
CA LYS A 248 -7.54 -35.68 -10.08
C LYS A 248 -7.32 -34.68 -11.20
N ASP A 249 -6.25 -33.91 -11.07
CA ASP A 249 -5.77 -32.99 -12.10
C ASP A 249 -5.44 -33.79 -13.38
N ALA A 250 -5.92 -33.31 -14.52
CA ALA A 250 -5.59 -33.88 -15.82
C ALA A 250 -4.34 -33.20 -16.40
N VAL A 251 -4.28 -31.86 -16.29
CA VAL A 251 -3.21 -31.00 -16.83
C VAL A 251 -2.90 -29.89 -15.83
N VAL A 252 -1.62 -29.50 -15.77
CA VAL A 252 -1.15 -28.34 -15.02
C VAL A 252 -0.95 -27.20 -16.00
N LEU A 253 -1.68 -26.09 -15.80
CA LEU A 253 -1.55 -24.87 -16.60
C LEU A 253 -0.41 -23.99 -16.11
N LEU A 254 -0.30 -23.87 -14.79
CA LEU A 254 0.75 -23.14 -14.11
C LEU A 254 0.94 -23.77 -12.74
N ASP A 255 2.19 -24.00 -12.33
CA ASP A 255 2.51 -24.42 -10.97
C ASP A 255 3.89 -23.90 -10.59
N SER A 256 3.93 -22.98 -9.63
CA SER A 256 5.18 -22.60 -8.99
C SER A 256 5.01 -22.65 -7.47
N ARG A 257 5.97 -23.29 -6.80
CA ARG A 257 6.02 -23.31 -5.33
C ARG A 257 6.36 -21.94 -4.75
N LYS A 258 7.08 -21.12 -5.51
CA LYS A 258 7.66 -19.85 -5.05
C LYS A 258 7.99 -18.95 -6.23
N LEU A 259 7.14 -17.96 -6.46
CA LEU A 259 7.44 -16.74 -7.22
C LEU A 259 7.56 -15.61 -6.20
N ALA A 260 8.70 -14.94 -6.16
CA ALA A 260 8.95 -13.88 -5.19
C ALA A 260 9.53 -12.64 -5.85
N PHE A 261 9.32 -11.47 -5.25
CA PHE A 261 9.97 -10.22 -5.69
C PHE A 261 11.46 -10.44 -5.92
N THR A 262 11.95 -9.96 -7.08
CA THR A 262 13.38 -9.93 -7.38
C THR A 262 14.12 -9.03 -6.38
N GLU A 263 15.44 -9.17 -6.32
CA GLU A 263 16.24 -8.33 -5.44
C GLU A 263 16.10 -6.84 -5.77
N ASP A 264 16.04 -6.50 -7.06
CA ASP A 264 15.87 -5.13 -7.53
C ASP A 264 14.50 -4.57 -7.12
N THR A 265 13.41 -5.32 -7.36
CA THR A 265 12.08 -4.93 -6.88
C THR A 265 12.06 -4.76 -5.36
N GLN A 266 12.74 -5.62 -4.59
CA GLN A 266 12.82 -5.44 -3.13
C GLN A 266 13.55 -4.15 -2.74
N LYS A 267 14.66 -3.80 -3.42
CA LYS A 267 15.41 -2.56 -3.14
C LYS A 267 14.56 -1.33 -3.45
N ASP A 268 13.92 -1.30 -4.62
CA ASP A 268 13.07 -0.19 -5.06
C ASP A 268 11.88 0.01 -4.12
N GLN A 269 11.18 -1.07 -3.77
CA GLN A 269 10.04 -0.99 -2.84
C GLN A 269 10.46 -0.57 -1.44
N VAL A 270 11.65 -0.97 -0.98
CA VAL A 270 12.22 -0.55 0.32
C VAL A 270 12.64 0.91 0.32
N GLU A 271 13.26 1.40 -0.75
CA GLU A 271 13.64 2.81 -0.88
C GLU A 271 12.41 3.70 -0.81
N LEU A 272 11.41 3.42 -1.64
CA LEU A 272 10.17 4.18 -1.64
C LEU A 272 9.43 4.09 -0.29
N ALA A 273 9.41 2.91 0.35
CA ALA A 273 8.80 2.75 1.67
C ALA A 273 9.50 3.60 2.75
N LYS A 274 10.83 3.73 2.70
CA LYS A 274 11.60 4.60 3.61
C LYS A 274 11.26 6.07 3.38
N ASP A 275 11.21 6.50 2.13
CA ASP A 275 10.95 7.89 1.77
C ASP A 275 9.54 8.31 2.17
N GLU A 276 8.54 7.53 1.76
CA GLU A 276 7.12 7.79 2.08
C GLU A 276 6.88 7.71 3.60
N SER A 277 7.43 6.69 4.28
CA SER A 277 7.31 6.59 5.74
C SER A 277 7.99 7.75 6.48
N GLY A 278 9.13 8.22 5.96
CA GLY A 278 9.88 9.35 6.49
C GLY A 278 9.10 10.65 6.34
N GLN A 279 8.56 10.93 5.16
CA GLN A 279 7.71 12.09 4.90
C GLN A 279 6.46 12.06 5.78
N LEU A 280 5.76 10.92 5.85
CA LEU A 280 4.60 10.78 6.72
C LEU A 280 4.97 11.00 8.19
N ARG A 281 6.14 10.52 8.65
CA ARG A 281 6.63 10.81 10.02
C ARG A 281 6.86 12.29 10.27
N MET A 282 7.45 12.98 9.29
CA MET A 282 7.76 14.39 9.43
C MET A 282 6.47 15.20 9.59
N VAL A 283 5.48 14.93 8.74
CA VAL A 283 4.21 15.68 8.73
C VAL A 283 3.31 15.32 9.92
N SER A 284 3.24 14.03 10.29
CA SER A 284 2.32 13.55 11.35
C SER A 284 2.84 13.70 12.76
N GLU A 285 4.16 13.66 12.97
CA GLU A 285 4.76 13.52 14.30
C GLU A 285 5.84 14.58 14.54
N THR A 286 6.86 14.63 13.67
CA THR A 286 8.09 15.39 13.96
C THR A 286 7.87 16.90 13.92
N LEU A 287 7.23 17.42 12.85
CA LEU A 287 6.95 18.85 12.70
C LEU A 287 5.91 19.34 13.71
N PRO A 288 4.77 18.65 13.94
CA PRO A 288 3.82 19.06 14.98
C PRO A 288 4.43 19.12 16.38
N ILE A 289 5.17 18.08 16.79
CA ILE A 289 5.80 18.03 18.12
C ILE A 289 6.88 19.10 18.24
N GLY A 290 7.75 19.24 17.22
CA GLY A 290 8.80 20.25 17.20
C GLY A 290 8.23 21.68 17.28
N ALA A 291 7.17 21.96 16.52
CA ALA A 291 6.46 23.23 16.57
C ALA A 291 5.79 23.46 17.94
N ALA A 292 5.16 22.44 18.53
CA ALA A 292 4.53 22.56 19.84
C ALA A 292 5.54 22.86 20.95
N VAL A 293 6.64 22.10 21.02
CA VAL A 293 7.68 22.28 22.05
C VAL A 293 8.38 23.62 21.89
N THR A 294 8.84 23.93 20.67
CA THR A 294 9.53 25.19 20.38
C THR A 294 8.59 26.38 20.60
N GLY A 295 7.34 26.26 20.14
CA GLY A 295 6.31 27.26 20.35
C GLY A 295 6.04 27.54 21.82
N PHE A 296 5.92 26.49 22.64
CA PHE A 296 5.72 26.60 24.08
C PHE A 296 6.89 27.30 24.79
N VAL A 297 8.13 26.92 24.48
CA VAL A 297 9.33 27.54 25.04
C VAL A 297 9.40 29.02 24.67
N LEU A 298 9.23 29.35 23.39
CA LEU A 298 9.28 30.73 22.90
C LEU A 298 8.16 31.59 23.49
N ALA A 299 6.93 31.06 23.56
CA ALA A 299 5.79 31.75 24.15
C ALA A 299 5.99 32.01 25.65
N THR A 300 6.55 31.05 26.38
CA THR A 300 6.83 31.18 27.82
C THR A 300 7.91 32.23 28.07
N VAL A 301 9.04 32.15 27.36
CA VAL A 301 10.13 33.11 27.48
C VAL A 301 9.68 34.51 27.06
N GLY A 302 8.99 34.63 25.92
CA GLY A 302 8.43 35.89 25.44
C GLY A 302 7.47 36.51 26.45
N SER A 303 6.56 35.70 27.03
CA SER A 303 5.61 36.14 28.07
C SER A 303 6.31 36.64 29.33
N VAL A 304 7.34 35.91 29.82
CA VAL A 304 8.12 36.32 30.99
C VAL A 304 8.87 37.62 30.73
N LEU A 305 9.46 37.79 29.55
CA LEU A 305 10.17 39.02 29.18
C LEU A 305 9.21 40.22 29.04
N VAL A 306 8.02 40.02 28.45
CA VAL A 306 6.97 41.03 28.37
C VAL A 306 6.48 41.43 29.77
N ALA A 307 6.25 40.45 30.65
CA ALA A 307 5.80 40.68 32.02
C ALA A 307 6.85 41.44 32.85
N ARG A 308 8.14 41.10 32.70
CA ARG A 308 9.25 41.81 33.36
C ARG A 308 9.49 43.22 32.81
N GLY A 309 9.08 43.48 31.55
CA GLY A 309 9.12 44.81 30.93
C GLY A 309 8.00 45.74 31.38
N ARG A 310 6.89 45.21 31.94
CA ARG A 310 5.73 45.96 32.40
C ARG A 310 5.90 46.34 33.89
N LYS A 311 6.18 47.61 34.23
CA LYS A 311 6.03 48.08 35.62
C LYS A 311 4.53 48.20 35.96
N ARG A 312 4.13 47.75 37.16
CA ARG A 312 2.87 48.11 37.81
C ARG A 312 2.73 49.63 37.88
N PRO A 313 1.56 50.23 37.62
CA PRO A 313 1.30 51.60 38.04
C PRO A 313 1.45 51.65 39.57
N GLU A 314 2.19 52.63 40.10
CA GLU A 314 2.15 52.89 41.54
C GLU A 314 0.72 53.30 41.90
N THR A 315 0.08 52.50 42.75
CA THR A 315 -1.15 52.89 43.44
C THR A 315 -0.77 54.01 44.40
N SER A 316 -1.05 55.26 44.04
CA SER A 316 -0.98 56.39 44.95
C SER A 316 -2.06 56.23 46.03
N GLY A 317 -1.72 55.51 47.09
CA GLY A 317 -2.42 55.55 48.36
C GLY A 317 -1.72 56.54 49.27
N THR A 318 -2.34 57.69 49.55
CA THR A 318 -2.08 58.45 50.77
C THR A 318 -3.39 59.08 51.22
N SER A 319 -4.04 58.39 52.16
CA SER A 319 -4.93 59.00 53.14
C SER A 319 -4.08 59.85 54.09
N GLY A 320 -4.52 61.07 54.38
CA GLY A 320 -3.89 61.98 55.33
C GLY A 320 -4.83 63.12 55.71
N THR A 321 -5.72 62.82 56.66
CA THR A 321 -6.62 63.69 57.43
C THR A 321 -5.91 64.93 58.02
N THR A 322 -6.64 66.06 58.21
CA THR A 322 -6.94 66.74 59.53
C THR A 322 -7.05 68.30 59.46
N LEU A 323 -8.21 68.84 59.91
CA LEU A 323 -8.58 70.13 60.61
C LEU A 323 -7.91 71.46 60.16
N THR A 324 -8.52 72.66 60.13
CA THR A 324 -9.48 73.43 60.98
C THR A 324 -9.74 74.72 60.15
N MET A 325 -10.87 75.43 60.16
CA MET A 325 -11.55 76.17 61.23
C MET A 325 -12.90 76.67 60.68
#